data_AF-A0A936LIQ9-F1
#
_entry.id   AF-A0A936LIQ9-F1
#
_cell.length_a   1.000
_cell.length_b   1.000
_cell.length_c   1.000
_cell.angle_alpha   90.00
_cell.angle_beta   90.00
_cell.angle_gamma   90.00
#
_symmetry.space_group_name_H-M   'P 1'
#
loop_
_entity.id
_entity.type
_entity.pdbx_description
1 polymer ?
#
loop_
_entity_poly.entity_id
_entity_poly.type
_entity_poly.pdbx_seq_one_letter_code
_entity_poly.pdbx_strand_id
1 'polypeptide(L)' 'MATRRDFLAGGLALAAGHACGQSNAIAGQRVLVVGGGWGGLTAARRLRQTAPELEVTLIEREGMSAP' A
#
# COMPACT_ATOMS: atom_id res chain seq x y z
N MET A 1 -15.53 -9.14 -21.32
CA MET A 1 -16.22 -8.47 -20.20
C MET A 1 -15.73 -9.17 -18.94
N ALA A 2 -14.82 -8.55 -18.18
CA ALA A 2 -14.22 -9.20 -17.01
C ALA A 2 -15.24 -9.29 -15.88
N THR A 3 -15.39 -10.47 -15.30
CA THR A 3 -16.39 -10.78 -14.28
C THR A 3 -15.79 -10.53 -12.88
N ARG A 4 -16.62 -10.35 -11.85
CA ARG A 4 -16.16 -10.19 -10.45
C ARG A 4 -15.23 -11.34 -10.01
N ARG A 5 -15.43 -12.55 -10.54
CA ARG A 5 -14.56 -13.70 -10.33
C ARG A 5 -13.18 -13.53 -10.94
N ASP A 6 -13.08 -12.94 -12.12
CA ASP A 6 -11.80 -12.73 -12.79
C ASP A 6 -10.96 -11.70 -12.02
N PHE A 7 -11.61 -10.69 -11.43
CA PHE A 7 -10.97 -9.72 -10.53
C PHE A 7 -10.48 -10.37 -9.23
N LEU A 8 -11.29 -11.23 -8.61
CA LEU A 8 -10.90 -11.95 -7.38
C LEU A 8 -9.78 -12.97 -7.65
N ALA A 9 -9.84 -13.69 -8.76
CA ALA A 9 -8.82 -14.66 -9.15
C ALA A 9 -7.48 -13.98 -9.46
N GLY A 10 -7.50 -12.86 -10.21
CA GLY A 10 -6.31 -12.05 -10.46
C GLY A 10 -5.73 -11.45 -9.18
N GLY A 11 -6.57 -10.93 -8.28
CA GLY A 11 -6.14 -10.38 -7.00
C GLY A 11 -5.51 -11.41 -6.06
N LEU A 12 -6.08 -12.63 -5.98
CA LEU A 12 -5.53 -13.70 -5.14
C LEU A 12 -4.19 -14.23 -5.67
N ALA A 13 -4.04 -14.35 -7.00
CA ALA A 13 -2.80 -14.79 -7.63
C ALA A 13 -1.63 -13.82 -7.38
N LEU A 14 -1.90 -12.51 -7.35
CA LEU A 14 -0.92 -11.49 -6.98
C LEU A 14 -0.60 -11.51 -5.48
N ALA A 15 -1.60 -11.69 -4.61
CA ALA A 15 -1.40 -11.69 -3.16
C ALA A 15 -0.53 -12.87 -2.67
N ALA A 16 -0.66 -14.05 -3.28
CA ALA A 16 0.14 -15.22 -2.94
C ALA A 16 1.63 -15.04 -3.26
N GLY A 17 1.98 -14.24 -4.28
CA GLY A 17 3.36 -13.95 -4.67
C GLY A 17 4.09 -12.98 -3.73
N HIS A 18 3.36 -12.17 -2.95
CA HIS A 18 3.92 -11.14 -2.06
C HIS A 18 3.93 -11.53 -0.58
N ALA A 19 3.32 -12.66 -0.21
CA ALA A 19 3.17 -13.06 1.20
C ALA A 19 4.49 -13.50 1.87
N CYS A 20 5.58 -13.66 1.11
CA CYS A 20 6.91 -13.97 1.64
C CYS A 20 7.96 -13.01 1.04
N GLY A 21 7.85 -11.73 1.38
CA GLY A 21 8.73 -10.67 0.88
C GLY A 21 9.32 -9.81 1.99
N GLN A 22 10.35 -10.35 2.65
CA GLN A 22 11.47 -9.66 3.31
C GLN A 22 11.19 -8.41 4.16
N SER A 23 10.97 -8.62 5.45
CA SER A 23 11.17 -7.58 6.48
C SER A 23 12.66 -7.29 6.64
N ASN A 24 13.22 -6.44 5.77
CA ASN A 24 14.55 -5.86 6.01
C ASN A 24 14.42 -4.83 7.13
N ALA A 25 14.81 -5.21 8.35
CA ALA A 25 14.94 -4.28 9.46
C ALA A 25 16.14 -3.35 9.22
N ILE A 26 15.94 -2.30 8.45
CA ILE A 26 16.90 -1.20 8.30
C ILE A 26 16.69 -0.27 9.51
N ALA A 27 17.79 0.07 10.20
CA ALA A 27 17.78 1.00 11.32
C ALA A 27 17.26 2.38 10.86
N GLY A 28 16.23 2.89 11.53
CA GLY A 28 15.40 4.01 11.07
C GLY A 28 14.18 3.49 10.30
N GLN A 29 13.10 3.18 11.03
CA GLN A 29 11.91 2.57 10.43
C GLN A 29 11.11 3.63 9.65
N ARG A 30 11.45 3.79 8.37
CA ARG A 30 10.74 4.63 7.41
C ARG A 30 9.78 3.77 6.61
N VAL A 31 8.54 4.23 6.44
CA VAL A 31 7.51 3.51 5.68
C VAL A 31 6.96 4.39 4.58
N LEU A 32 7.00 3.89 3.34
CA LEU A 32 6.41 4.54 2.18
C LEU A 32 5.13 3.81 1.78
N VAL A 33 4.00 4.52 1.76
CA VAL A 33 2.71 4.00 1.29
C VAL A 33 2.45 4.54 -0.11
N VAL A 34 2.31 3.65 -1.09
CA VAL A 34 2.07 4.02 -2.49
C VAL A 34 0.59 3.79 -2.83
N GLY A 35 -0.08 4.85 -3.28
CA GLY A 35 -1.49 4.88 -3.69
C GLY A 35 -2.42 5.50 -2.65
N GLY A 36 -3.17 6.53 -3.06
CA GLY A 36 -4.13 7.27 -2.22
C GLY A 36 -5.53 6.66 -2.13
N GLY A 37 -5.70 5.38 -2.46
CA GLY A 37 -6.97 4.67 -2.31
C GLY A 37 -7.30 4.38 -0.83
N TRP A 38 -8.50 3.85 -0.58
CA TRP A 38 -8.96 3.49 0.78
C TRP A 38 -7.97 2.59 1.54
N GLY A 39 -7.38 1.61 0.87
CA GLY A 39 -6.38 0.72 1.48
C GLY A 39 -5.11 1.45 1.91
N GLY A 40 -4.59 2.34 1.06
CA GLY A 40 -3.37 3.11 1.34
C GLY A 40 -3.56 4.12 2.48
N LEU A 41 -4.65 4.88 2.45
CA LEU A 41 -4.97 5.81 3.55
C LEU A 41 -5.22 5.08 4.87
N THR A 42 -5.91 3.94 4.84
CA THR A 42 -6.15 3.13 6.04
C THR A 42 -4.84 2.58 6.60
N ALA A 43 -3.95 2.08 5.74
CA ALA A 43 -2.63 1.60 6.15
C ALA A 43 -1.79 2.73 6.76
N ALA A 44 -1.70 3.89 6.11
CA ALA A 44 -0.97 5.04 6.63
C ALA A 44 -1.51 5.52 7.98
N ARG A 45 -2.84 5.60 8.11
CA ARG A 45 -3.51 5.94 9.38
C ARG A 45 -3.20 4.92 10.48
N ARG A 46 -3.30 3.63 10.17
CA ARG A 46 -3.02 2.54 11.12
C ARG A 46 -1.59 2.62 11.61
N LEU A 47 -0.62 2.78 10.70
CA LEU A 47 0.80 2.91 11.03
C LEU A 47 1.06 4.10 11.95
N ARG A 48 0.46 5.26 11.65
CA ARG A 48 0.59 6.46 12.48
C ARG A 48 0.02 6.28 13.90
N GLN A 49 -0.96 5.39 14.08
CA GLN A 49 -1.56 5.09 15.38
C GLN A 49 -0.80 4.00 16.15
N THR A 50 -0.38 2.95 15.48
CA THR A 50 0.22 1.77 16.13
C THR A 50 1.71 1.91 16.37
N ALA A 51 2.39 2.75 15.59
CA ALA A 51 3.83 2.96 15.67
C ALA A 51 4.15 4.42 15.30
N PRO A 52 3.87 5.38 16.20
CA PRO A 52 4.08 6.82 15.97
C PRO A 52 5.55 7.21 15.77
N GLU A 53 6.49 6.35 16.18
CA GLU A 53 7.92 6.47 15.95
C GLU A 53 8.32 6.27 14.47
N LEU A 54 7.43 5.70 13.66
CA LEU A 54 7.66 5.53 12.22
C LEU A 54 7.57 6.87 11.48
N GLU A 55 8.53 7.09 10.59
CA GLU A 55 8.44 8.14 9.57
C GLU A 55 7.61 7.60 8.40
N VAL A 56 6.33 7.96 8.34
CA VAL A 56 5.39 7.48 7.32
C VAL A 56 5.20 8.55 6.25
N THR A 57 5.49 8.22 5.00
CA THR A 57 5.22 9.05 3.82
C THR A 57 4.18 8.35 2.94
N LEU A 58 3.14 9.05 2.51
CA LEU A 58 2.15 8.54 1.56
C LEU A 58 2.31 9.28 0.23
N ILE A 59 2.53 8.53 -0.85
CA ILE A 59 2.62 9.05 -2.21
C ILE A 59 1.42 8.55 -2.98
N GLU A 60 0.76 9.47 -3.65
CA GLU A 60 -0.30 9.17 -4.59
C GLU A 60 -0.04 9.90 -5.90
N ARG A 61 -0.75 9.51 -6.97
CA ARG A 61 -0.52 10.13 -8.27
C ARG A 61 -1.40 11.37 -8.32
N GLU A 62 -0.78 12.54 -8.22
CA GLU A 62 -1.44 13.79 -8.59
C GLU A 62 -2.18 13.60 -9.92
N GLY A 63 -3.50 13.75 -9.87
CA GLY A 63 -4.31 13.76 -11.09
C GLY A 63 -3.77 14.89 -11.95
N MET A 64 -3.37 14.59 -13.18
CA MET A 64 -2.88 15.58 -14.13
C MET A 64 -3.95 16.68 -14.29
N SER A 65 -3.82 17.76 -13.52
CA SER A 65 -4.55 18.99 -13.74
C SER A 65 -3.91 19.58 -14.99
N ALA A 66 -4.60 19.40 -16.12
CA ALA A 66 -4.23 20.10 -17.34
C ALA A 66 -4.22 21.62 -17.02
N PRO A 67 -3.21 22.37 -17.48
CA PRO A 67 -3.22 23.83 -17.39
C PRO A 67 -4.39 24.44 -18.18
#